data_AF-X6DCK7-F1
#
_entry.id   AF-X6DCK7-F1
#
_cell.length_a   1.000
_cell.length_b   1.000
_cell.length_c   1.000
_cell.angle_alpha   90.00
_cell.angle_beta   90.00
_cell.angle_gamma   90.00
#
_symmetry.space_group_name_H-M   'P 1'
#
loop_
_entity.id
_entity.type
_entity.pdbx_description
1 polymer ?
#
loop_
_entity_poly.entity_id
_entity_poly.type
_entity_poly.pdbx_seq_one_letter_code
_entity_poly.pdbx_strand_id
1 'polypeptide(L)'
;MQLAEWRKEKNLSCSEIAKGLGLDGDRDGTSVWNWETGRSRPDADMIDKIRVFTDDAVTAADMHECRLAWLRENRPDKFAAVEAA
;
A
#
# COMPACT_ATOMS: atom_id res chain seq x y z
N MET A 1 -4.54 -10.29 0.10
CA MET A 1 -3.55 -10.28 -1.01
C MET A 1 -2.88 -8.92 -1.02
N GLN A 2 -1.59 -8.84 -1.32
CA GLN A 2 -0.90 -7.54 -1.36
C GLN A 2 -1.21 -6.77 -2.66
N LEU A 3 -1.25 -5.43 -2.60
CA LEU A 3 -1.48 -4.58 -3.78
C LEU A 3 -0.53 -4.89 -4.94
N ALA A 4 0.74 -5.18 -4.61
CA ALA A 4 1.76 -5.53 -5.59
C ALA A 4 1.47 -6.84 -6.32
N GLU A 5 0.86 -7.81 -5.64
CA GLU A 5 0.48 -9.10 -6.22
C GLU A 5 -0.71 -8.91 -7.16
N TRP A 6 -1.77 -8.25 -6.69
CA TRP A 6 -2.94 -7.92 -7.49
C TRP A 6 -2.56 -7.14 -8.76
N ARG A 7 -1.66 -6.14 -8.64
CA ARG A 7 -1.17 -5.36 -9.77
C ARG A 7 -0.50 -6.26 -10.82
N LYS A 8 0.36 -7.18 -10.38
CA LYS A 8 1.08 -8.11 -11.27
C LYS A 8 0.12 -9.09 -11.94
N GLU A 9 -0.88 -9.59 -11.23
CA GLU A 9 -1.92 -10.47 -11.80
C GLU A 9 -2.73 -9.77 -12.89
N LYS A 10 -3.03 -8.47 -12.71
CA LYS A 10 -3.72 -7.65 -13.71
C LYS A 10 -2.80 -7.10 -14.81
N ASN A 11 -1.50 -7.38 -14.74
CA ASN A 11 -0.47 -6.85 -15.65
C ASN A 11 -0.49 -5.31 -15.78
N LEU A 12 -0.73 -4.61 -14.68
CA LEU A 12 -0.78 -3.15 -14.63
C LEU A 12 0.55 -2.55 -14.13
N SER A 13 0.88 -1.36 -14.61
CA SER A 13 1.95 -0.53 -14.06
C SER A 13 1.47 0.29 -12.85
N CYS A 14 2.40 0.73 -12.00
CA CYS A 14 2.07 1.60 -10.87
C CYS A 14 1.41 2.91 -11.34
N SER A 15 1.79 3.42 -12.51
CA SER A 15 1.19 4.62 -13.10
C SER A 15 -0.24 4.38 -13.59
N GLU A 16 -0.57 3.18 -14.06
CA GLU A 16 -1.94 2.82 -14.45
C GLU A 16 -2.86 2.69 -13.24
N ILE A 17 -2.37 2.09 -12.15
CA ILE A 17 -3.10 2.09 -10.87
C ILE A 17 -3.31 3.51 -10.38
N ALA A 18 -2.28 4.35 -10.39
CA ALA A 18 -2.38 5.73 -9.94
C ALA A 18 -3.48 6.50 -10.69
N LYS A 19 -3.51 6.35 -12.02
CA LYS A 19 -4.58 6.90 -12.88
C LYS A 19 -5.95 6.33 -12.54
N GLY A 20 -6.04 5.01 -12.32
CA GLY A 20 -7.27 4.33 -11.93
C GLY A 20 -7.83 4.81 -10.58
N LEU A 21 -6.96 5.28 -9.68
CA LEU A 21 -7.31 5.82 -8.38
C LEU A 21 -7.58 7.35 -8.39
N GLY A 22 -7.47 8.00 -9.56
CA GLY A 22 -7.67 9.43 -9.72
C GLY A 22 -6.53 10.27 -9.13
N LEU A 23 -5.30 9.78 -9.21
CA LEU A 23 -4.09 10.55 -8.94
C LEU A 23 -3.64 11.22 -10.26
N ASP A 24 -3.81 12.55 -10.34
CA ASP A 24 -3.66 13.35 -11.58
C ASP A 24 -2.29 14.08 -11.71
N GLY A 25 -1.23 13.53 -11.14
CA GLY A 25 0.13 14.09 -11.09
C GLY A 25 1.19 13.27 -11.86
N ASP A 26 2.21 13.99 -12.36
CA ASP A 26 3.33 13.44 -13.16
C ASP A 26 4.21 12.40 -12.42
N ARG A 27 4.01 12.16 -11.12
CA ARG A 27 4.87 11.27 -10.28
C ARG A 27 4.12 10.16 -9.54
N ASP A 28 2.87 9.92 -9.88
CA ASP A 28 1.95 9.22 -8.97
C ASP A 28 2.14 7.70 -8.90
N GLY A 29 2.83 7.11 -9.88
CA GLY A 29 3.29 5.72 -9.79
C GLY A 29 4.24 5.49 -8.61
N THR A 30 4.92 6.53 -8.11
CA THR A 30 5.80 6.44 -6.94
C THR A 30 5.01 6.26 -5.65
N SER A 31 3.85 6.92 -5.53
CA SER A 31 2.97 6.76 -4.37
C SER A 31 2.46 5.33 -4.28
N VAL A 32 2.00 4.78 -5.41
CA VAL A 32 1.57 3.37 -5.51
C VAL A 32 2.72 2.43 -5.13
N TRP A 33 3.91 2.63 -5.66
CA TRP A 33 5.08 1.81 -5.31
C TRP A 33 5.45 1.90 -3.81
N ASN A 34 5.35 3.08 -3.21
CA ASN A 34 5.59 3.24 -1.77
C ASN A 34 4.55 2.50 -0.93
N TRP A 35 3.29 2.43 -1.38
CA TRP A 35 2.24 1.64 -0.73
C TRP A 35 2.49 0.15 -0.90
N GLU A 36 2.83 -0.30 -2.11
CA GLU A 36 3.16 -1.70 -2.43
C GLU A 36 4.34 -2.26 -1.63
N THR A 37 5.30 -1.40 -1.28
CA THR A 37 6.49 -1.77 -0.51
C THR A 37 6.34 -1.48 0.98
N GLY A 38 5.21 -0.92 1.41
CA GLY A 38 4.99 -0.53 2.80
C GLY A 38 5.84 0.66 3.26
N ARG A 39 6.56 1.36 2.36
CA ARG A 39 7.38 2.54 2.67
C ARG A 39 6.54 3.71 3.15
N SER A 40 5.34 3.87 2.61
CA SER A 40 4.33 4.82 3.08
C SER A 40 2.99 4.13 3.29
N ARG A 41 2.11 4.78 4.05
CA ARG A 41 0.73 4.33 4.24
C ARG A 41 -0.18 5.20 3.37
N PRO A 42 -1.09 4.63 2.58
CA PRO A 42 -2.19 5.40 1.97
C PRO A 42 -3.11 5.97 3.07
N ASP A 43 -3.74 7.11 2.80
CA ASP A 43 -4.77 7.67 3.68
C ASP A 43 -6.07 6.88 3.61
N ALA A 44 -6.98 7.08 4.58
CA ALA A 44 -8.17 6.25 4.74
C ALA A 44 -9.12 6.30 3.53
N ASP A 45 -9.28 7.47 2.92
CA ASP A 45 -10.05 7.67 1.68
C ASP A 45 -9.39 6.95 0.49
N MET A 46 -8.05 6.97 0.42
CA MET A 46 -7.29 6.24 -0.59
C MET A 46 -7.38 4.72 -0.41
N ILE A 47 -7.38 4.25 0.85
CA ILE A 47 -7.60 2.83 1.15
C ILE A 47 -8.97 2.38 0.65
N ASP A 48 -10.02 3.16 0.87
CA ASP A 48 -11.36 2.82 0.36
C ASP A 48 -11.41 2.83 -1.17
N LYS A 49 -10.77 3.82 -1.83
CA LYS A 49 -10.62 3.82 -3.29
C LYS A 49 -9.93 2.58 -3.82
N ILE A 50 -8.83 2.15 -3.18
CA ILE A 50 -8.09 0.94 -3.59
C ILE A 50 -8.96 -0.30 -3.38
N ARG A 51 -9.68 -0.38 -2.26
CA ARG A 51 -10.59 -1.50 -1.98
C ARG A 51 -11.66 -1.62 -3.07
N VAL A 52 -12.30 -0.51 -3.44
CA VAL A 52 -13.30 -0.48 -4.53
C VAL A 52 -12.66 -0.78 -5.89
N PHE A 53 -11.50 -0.20 -6.19
CA PHE A 53 -10.79 -0.40 -7.45
C PHE A 53 -10.32 -1.85 -7.66
N THR A 54 -10.03 -2.55 -6.58
CA THR A 54 -9.56 -3.94 -6.59
C THR A 54 -10.69 -4.96 -6.40
N ASP A 55 -11.95 -4.51 -6.32
CA ASP A 55 -13.12 -5.36 -6.04
C ASP A 55 -12.94 -6.19 -4.76
N ASP A 56 -12.55 -5.51 -3.67
CA ASP A 56 -12.26 -6.10 -2.36
C ASP A 56 -11.12 -7.14 -2.33
N ALA A 57 -10.41 -7.36 -3.45
CA ALA A 57 -9.26 -8.28 -3.51
C ALA A 57 -8.08 -7.79 -2.65
N VAL A 58 -7.94 -6.48 -2.49
CA VAL A 58 -6.96 -5.85 -1.59
C VAL A 58 -7.71 -5.10 -0.50
N THR A 59 -7.51 -5.51 0.75
CA THR A 59 -8.22 -4.98 1.90
C THR A 59 -7.38 -3.94 2.66
N ALA A 60 -8.03 -3.20 3.57
CA ALA A 60 -7.33 -2.31 4.50
C ALA A 60 -6.34 -3.09 5.40
N ALA A 61 -6.68 -4.33 5.78
CA ALA A 61 -5.81 -5.19 6.58
C ALA A 61 -4.53 -5.53 5.82
N ASP A 62 -4.62 -5.92 4.54
CA ASP A 62 -3.46 -6.23 3.69
C ASP A 62 -2.47 -5.05 3.64
N MET A 63 -2.99 -3.83 3.44
CA MET A 63 -2.20 -2.60 3.41
C MET A 63 -1.53 -2.29 4.73
N HIS A 64 -2.23 -2.51 5.84
CA HIS A 64 -1.67 -2.34 7.17
C HIS A 64 -0.58 -3.37 7.46
N GLU A 65 -0.79 -4.63 7.09
CA GLU A 65 0.20 -5.69 7.24
C GLU A 65 1.46 -5.39 6.42
N CYS A 66 1.32 -4.92 5.18
CA CYS A 66 2.44 -4.48 4.34
C CYS A 66 3.26 -3.39 5.04
N ARG A 67 2.58 -2.36 5.58
CA ARG A 67 3.23 -1.27 6.31
C ARG A 67 3.90 -1.76 7.58
N LEU A 68 3.27 -2.64 8.35
CA LEU A 68 3.81 -3.18 9.58
C LEU A 68 5.04 -4.04 9.31
N ALA A 69 5.02 -4.87 8.25
CA ALA A 69 6.18 -5.65 7.83
C ALA A 69 7.38 -4.73 7.52
N TRP A 70 7.16 -3.69 6.71
CA TRP A 70 8.21 -2.71 6.41
C TRP A 70 8.74 -2.01 7.66
N LEU A 71 7.85 -1.61 8.59
CA LEU A 71 8.25 -0.93 9.82
C LEU A 71 9.06 -1.85 10.74
N ARG A 72 8.71 -3.14 10.87
CA ARG A 72 9.47 -4.08 11.69
C ARG A 72 10.90 -4.26 11.17
N GLU A 73 11.06 -4.31 9.84
CA GLU A 73 12.36 -4.47 9.20
C GLU A 73 13.20 -3.18 9.23
N ASN A 74 12.60 -2.03 8.92
CA ASN A 74 13.33 -0.78 8.66
C ASN A 74 13.33 0.18 9.86
N ARG A 75 12.37 0.04 10.78
CA ARG A 75 12.14 0.93 11.93
C ARG A 75 11.73 0.13 13.19
N PRO A 76 12.53 -0.87 13.62
CA PRO A 76 12.22 -1.68 14.80
C PRO A 76 12.11 -0.86 16.09
N ASP A 77 12.74 0.33 16.12
CA ASP A 77 12.64 1.30 17.23
C ASP A 77 11.19 1.66 17.59
N LYS A 78 10.26 1.59 16.63
CA LYS A 78 8.84 1.86 16.86
C LYS A 78 8.10 0.77 17.64
N PHE A 79 8.69 -0.42 17.78
CA PHE A 79 8.11 -1.56 18.50
C PHE A 79 8.84 -1.86 19.81
N ALA A 80 10.02 -1.29 20.03
CA ALA A 80 10.88 -1.57 21.19
C ALA A 80 10.19 -1.30 22.54
N ALA A 81 9.26 -0.35 22.63
CA ALA A 81 8.54 -0.04 23.87
C ALA A 81 7.44 -1.05 24.23
N VAL A 82 7.00 -1.89 23.28
CA VAL A 82 5.89 -2.83 23.46
C VAL A 82 6.40 -4.26 23.72
N GLU A 83 7.56 -4.64 23.20
CA GLU A 83 8.13 -5.99 23.38
C GLU A 83 8.90 -6.16 24.71
N ALA A 84 9.13 -5.07 25.44
CA ALA A 84 9.83 -5.07 26.73
C ALA A 84 8.88 -5.08 27.96
N ALA A 85 7.56 -5.14 27.73
CA ALA A 85 6.51 -5.15 28.75
C ALA A 85 5.76 -6.49 28.74
#